data_AF-A0A511SUI1-F1
#
_entry.id   AF-A0A511SUI1-F1
#
_cell.length_a   1.000
_cell.length_b   1.000
_cell.length_c   1.000
_cell.angle_alpha   90.00
_cell.angle_beta   90.00
_cell.angle_gamma   90.00
#
_symmetry.space_group_name_H-M   'P 1'
#
loop_
_entity.id
_entity.type
_entity.pdbx_description
1 polymer ?
#
loop_
_entity_poly.entity_id
_entity_poly.type
_entity_poly.pdbx_seq_one_letter_code
_entity_poly.pdbx_strand_id
1 'polypeptide(L)'
;MGLLGWGLGMGAAGCGVELEPVGEELGQLRVHALSVNGLSTNGLSTNGLSTNGLSTNGLSTNGLSTNGFRDWFNQDPSTADAVMSYVVTCAVAAGQTRTFTNPVTGVQYTWLGSLGLATNWANGTAATQAEQQVVSACLAAHANKYGLHVPISVLGRVAASGSSTPPAIPYTQAELDLYSEKEACYFGNLFDGTGVFAANDQPYLSAERSTPRTCGLASGTTQQCPPITHLGMCASLCTVARDANDNPLPYYASCTHNGKPYQPITARIRAAEIYRCGDGVCQFTERCGTGTTAASCSADCGACP
;
A
#
# COMPACT_ATOMS: atom_id res chain seq x y z
N MET A 1 62.73 24.98 -39.31
CA MET A 1 62.42 23.96 -38.29
C MET A 1 62.18 24.70 -36.98
N GLY A 2 60.92 24.77 -36.51
CA GLY A 2 60.52 25.52 -35.32
C GLY A 2 59.28 26.38 -35.61
N LEU A 3 58.11 25.75 -35.60
CA LEU A 3 56.81 26.37 -35.84
C LEU A 3 56.40 27.24 -34.63
N LEU A 4 55.91 28.44 -34.94
CA LEU A 4 55.31 29.41 -34.03
C LEU A 4 54.05 28.84 -33.34
N GLY A 5 53.97 29.08 -32.03
CA GLY A 5 52.89 28.62 -31.17
C GLY A 5 51.56 29.29 -31.47
N TRP A 6 50.51 28.47 -31.46
CA TRP A 6 49.12 28.88 -31.28
C TRP A 6 48.65 28.32 -29.94
N GLY A 7 48.15 29.20 -29.08
CA GLY A 7 47.61 28.84 -27.78
C GLY A 7 46.79 30.01 -27.26
N LEU A 8 45.64 30.26 -27.91
CA LEU A 8 44.62 31.17 -27.39
C LEU A 8 44.01 30.53 -26.15
N GLY A 9 44.18 31.18 -25.00
CA GLY A 9 43.44 30.86 -23.79
C GLY A 9 41.98 31.28 -23.92
N MET A 10 41.08 30.39 -23.54
CA MET A 10 39.74 30.75 -23.07
C MET A 10 39.52 30.03 -21.74
N GLY A 11 39.61 30.81 -20.66
CA GLY A 11 39.05 30.43 -19.38
C GLY A 11 37.53 30.57 -19.44
N ALA A 12 36.82 29.51 -19.10
CA ALA A 12 35.47 29.58 -18.61
C ALA A 12 35.40 28.70 -17.37
N ALA A 13 35.27 29.36 -16.23
CA ALA A 13 34.92 28.74 -14.97
C ALA A 13 33.52 28.15 -15.10
N GLY A 14 33.42 26.85 -14.90
CA GLY A 14 32.16 26.13 -14.73
C GLY A 14 32.38 25.07 -13.68
N CYS A 15 32.11 25.42 -12.42
CA CYS A 15 31.94 24.44 -11.36
C CYS A 15 30.71 23.59 -11.71
N GLY A 16 30.92 22.50 -12.43
CA GLY A 16 29.94 21.44 -12.57
C GLY A 16 29.80 20.76 -11.22
N VAL A 17 28.83 21.20 -10.43
CA VAL A 17 28.35 20.41 -9.30
C VAL A 17 27.61 19.25 -9.94
N GLU A 18 28.26 18.08 -9.95
CA GLU A 18 27.66 16.81 -10.29
C GLU A 18 26.48 16.61 -9.34
N LEU A 19 25.26 16.66 -9.88
CA LEU A 19 24.06 16.33 -9.15
C LEU A 19 24.04 14.81 -8.98
N GLU A 20 24.59 14.36 -7.86
CA GLU A 20 24.38 13.02 -7.32
C GLU A 20 22.88 12.69 -7.32
N PRO A 21 22.45 11.54 -7.87
CA PRO A 21 21.04 11.20 -7.93
C PRO A 21 20.55 10.86 -6.52
N VAL A 22 19.84 11.81 -5.90
CA VAL A 22 19.07 11.61 -4.65
C VAL A 22 17.83 10.77 -4.97
N GLY A 23 18.05 9.49 -5.30
CA GLY A 23 17.02 8.52 -5.67
C GLY A 23 17.08 7.22 -4.87
N GLU A 24 18.25 6.86 -4.32
CA GLU A 24 18.41 5.62 -3.55
C GLU A 24 18.07 5.76 -2.06
N GLU A 25 18.27 6.95 -1.47
CA GLU A 25 18.09 7.13 -0.02
C GLU A 25 16.62 7.11 0.40
N LEU A 26 15.72 7.61 -0.44
CA LEU A 26 14.26 7.52 -0.24
C LEU A 26 13.75 6.07 -0.41
N GLY A 27 14.43 5.28 -1.24
CA GLY A 27 14.17 3.85 -1.40
C GLY A 27 14.58 3.07 -0.16
N GLN A 28 15.79 3.30 0.36
CA GLN A 28 16.34 2.60 1.53
C GLN A 28 15.65 2.97 2.85
N LEU A 29 15.18 4.22 3.02
CA LEU A 29 14.35 4.62 4.15
C LEU A 29 12.96 4.00 4.10
N ARG A 30 12.39 3.79 2.90
CA ARG A 30 11.19 2.95 2.77
C ARG A 30 11.49 1.50 3.13
N VAL A 31 12.66 0.96 2.78
CA VAL A 31 13.05 -0.46 2.99
C VAL A 31 13.12 -0.88 4.46
N HIS A 32 13.54 -0.01 5.37
CA HIS A 32 13.60 -0.38 6.80
C HIS A 32 12.23 -0.51 7.48
N ALA A 33 11.19 0.14 6.95
CA ALA A 33 9.80 -0.09 7.38
C ALA A 33 9.19 -1.38 6.79
N LEU A 34 9.88 -2.05 5.84
CA LEU A 34 9.38 -3.23 5.10
C LEU A 34 9.73 -4.57 5.77
N SER A 35 10.34 -4.59 6.96
CA SER A 35 10.93 -5.83 7.50
C SER A 35 9.98 -6.72 8.34
N VAL A 36 8.74 -6.28 8.66
CA VAL A 36 7.88 -7.06 9.56
C VAL A 36 6.44 -7.22 9.05
N ASN A 37 6.29 -8.30 8.27
CA ASN A 37 5.14 -9.19 8.07
C ASN A 37 3.80 -8.58 7.65
N GLY A 38 3.44 -8.86 6.40
CA GLY A 38 2.19 -8.46 5.74
C GLY A 38 0.98 -8.57 6.65
N LEU A 39 0.24 -7.47 6.79
CA LEU A 39 -0.93 -7.34 7.65
C LEU A 39 -1.85 -8.55 7.48
N SER A 40 -1.83 -9.45 8.46
CA SER A 40 -2.64 -10.66 8.43
C SER A 40 -4.13 -10.27 8.52
N THR A 41 -4.99 -11.16 8.05
CA THR A 41 -6.45 -10.98 8.10
C THR A 41 -6.97 -10.76 9.53
N ASN A 42 -6.24 -11.26 10.54
CA ASN A 42 -6.48 -11.01 11.96
C ASN A 42 -6.03 -9.61 12.41
N GLY A 43 -4.92 -9.09 11.86
CA GLY A 43 -4.44 -7.72 12.11
C GLY A 43 -5.34 -6.64 11.52
N LEU A 44 -6.09 -6.96 10.45
CA LEU A 44 -7.10 -6.07 9.86
C LEU A 44 -8.43 -6.09 10.66
N SER A 45 -8.57 -6.93 11.69
CA SER A 45 -9.77 -6.98 12.53
C SER A 45 -9.89 -5.73 13.42
N THR A 46 -11.06 -5.12 13.38
CA THR A 46 -11.30 -3.70 13.72
C THR A 46 -11.55 -3.43 15.20
N ASN A 47 -11.60 -4.47 16.04
CA ASN A 47 -11.76 -4.33 17.49
C ASN A 47 -10.54 -3.64 18.16
N GLY A 48 -9.47 -3.39 17.40
CA GLY A 48 -8.29 -2.66 17.83
C GLY A 48 -8.33 -1.15 17.58
N LEU A 49 -8.67 -0.74 16.36
CA LEU A 49 -8.39 0.61 15.85
C LEU A 49 -9.50 1.64 16.15
N SER A 50 -10.77 1.24 16.14
CA SER A 50 -11.91 2.14 16.38
C SER A 50 -12.36 2.13 17.85
N THR A 51 -12.41 0.95 18.48
CA THR A 51 -12.95 0.76 19.84
C THR A 51 -11.98 1.17 20.96
N ASN A 52 -10.67 1.24 20.70
CA ASN A 52 -9.67 1.58 21.72
C ASN A 52 -9.22 3.06 21.69
N GLY A 53 -9.98 3.92 21.01
CA GLY A 53 -9.79 5.37 21.07
C GLY A 53 -8.69 5.94 20.17
N LEU A 54 -8.09 5.14 19.30
CA LEU A 54 -7.05 5.59 18.36
C LEU A 54 -7.62 6.59 17.33
N SER A 55 -8.78 6.28 16.75
CA SER A 55 -9.45 7.18 15.80
C SER A 55 -9.92 8.50 16.44
N THR A 56 -10.13 8.53 17.76
CA THR A 56 -10.63 9.71 18.49
C THR A 56 -9.53 10.59 19.07
N ASN A 57 -8.37 10.02 19.45
CA ASN A 57 -7.30 10.73 20.15
C ASN A 57 -6.08 11.07 19.25
N GLY A 58 -6.18 10.82 17.95
CA GLY A 58 -5.08 11.07 17.03
C GLY A 58 -3.94 10.05 17.13
N LEU A 59 -3.06 10.03 16.12
CA LEU A 59 -1.78 9.31 16.16
C LEU A 59 -0.70 10.15 16.85
N SER A 60 -1.05 10.87 17.92
CA SER A 60 -0.07 11.64 18.71
C SER A 60 0.49 10.80 19.86
N THR A 61 1.57 11.26 20.51
CA THR A 61 2.09 10.65 21.74
C THR A 61 1.01 10.51 22.82
N ASN A 62 0.05 11.45 22.87
CA ASN A 62 -1.07 11.41 23.80
C ASN A 62 -2.14 10.38 23.39
N GLY A 63 -2.38 10.20 22.10
CA GLY A 63 -3.29 9.15 21.61
C GLY A 63 -2.76 7.74 21.86
N LEU A 64 -1.45 7.55 21.68
CA LEU A 64 -0.75 6.28 21.92
C LEU A 64 -0.53 5.96 23.41
N SER A 65 -0.80 6.90 24.33
CA SER A 65 -0.68 6.68 25.78
C SER A 65 -2.02 6.40 26.48
N THR A 66 -3.10 6.26 25.72
CA THR A 66 -4.42 5.92 26.28
C THR A 66 -4.45 4.50 26.86
N ASN A 67 -5.26 4.30 27.90
CA ASN A 67 -5.47 2.97 28.49
C ASN A 67 -5.99 1.98 27.45
N GLY A 68 -6.93 2.40 26.59
CA GLY A 68 -7.47 1.55 25.52
C GLY A 68 -6.39 1.08 24.55
N PHE A 69 -5.54 2.00 24.04
CA PHE A 69 -4.44 1.62 23.16
C PHE A 69 -3.48 0.64 23.85
N ARG A 70 -3.09 0.92 25.10
CA ARG A 70 -2.21 0.06 25.88
C ARG A 70 -2.80 -1.35 26.04
N ASP A 71 -4.07 -1.44 26.43
CA ASP A 71 -4.71 -2.72 26.72
C ASP A 71 -4.89 -3.55 25.43
N TRP A 72 -5.15 -2.89 24.29
CA TRP A 72 -5.13 -3.54 22.98
C TRP A 72 -3.74 -4.03 22.58
N PHE A 73 -2.72 -3.15 22.66
CA PHE A 73 -1.36 -3.47 22.24
C PHE A 73 -0.79 -4.66 23.03
N ASN A 74 -1.14 -4.78 24.31
CA ASN A 74 -0.67 -5.87 25.17
C ASN A 74 -1.40 -7.21 25.00
N GLN A 75 -2.50 -7.28 24.23
CA GLN A 75 -3.13 -8.57 23.92
C GLN A 75 -2.26 -9.43 23.01
N ASP A 76 -1.65 -8.79 22.00
CA ASP A 76 -0.65 -9.40 21.12
C ASP A 76 0.29 -8.30 20.60
N PRO A 77 1.41 -8.04 21.30
CA PRO A 77 2.36 -7.00 20.92
C PRO A 77 2.97 -7.20 19.53
N SER A 78 3.10 -8.45 19.07
CA SER A 78 3.70 -8.75 17.76
C SER A 78 2.77 -8.37 16.62
N THR A 79 1.49 -8.72 16.75
CA THR A 79 0.46 -8.32 15.79
C THR A 79 0.20 -6.81 15.87
N ALA A 80 0.15 -6.24 17.08
CA ALA A 80 -0.09 -4.81 17.26
C ALA A 80 1.04 -3.93 16.67
N ASP A 81 2.30 -4.35 16.83
CA ASP A 81 3.46 -3.69 16.21
C ASP A 81 3.37 -3.69 14.68
N ALA A 82 3.04 -4.85 14.08
CA ALA A 82 2.82 -4.96 12.65
C ALA A 82 1.65 -4.10 12.16
N VAL A 83 0.52 -4.08 12.87
CA VAL A 83 -0.63 -3.20 12.53
C VAL A 83 -0.19 -1.72 12.56
N MET A 84 0.52 -1.31 13.60
CA MET A 84 0.95 0.08 13.76
C MET A 84 1.98 0.51 12.71
N SER A 85 2.85 -0.39 12.26
CA SER A 85 3.78 -0.08 11.16
C SER A 85 3.01 0.32 9.89
N TYR A 86 1.94 -0.41 9.54
CA TYR A 86 1.10 -0.08 8.38
C TYR A 86 0.21 1.15 8.61
N VAL A 87 -0.40 1.29 9.79
CA VAL A 87 -1.20 2.47 10.14
C VAL A 87 -0.38 3.74 10.01
N VAL A 88 0.84 3.75 10.56
CA VAL A 88 1.74 4.91 10.51
C VAL A 88 2.26 5.14 9.10
N THR A 89 2.66 4.08 8.37
CA THR A 89 3.08 4.17 6.95
C THR A 89 2.00 4.83 6.09
N CYS A 90 0.72 4.45 6.27
CA CYS A 90 -0.41 5.01 5.54
C CYS A 90 -0.75 6.44 6.01
N ALA A 91 -0.95 6.64 7.31
CA ALA A 91 -1.52 7.88 7.83
C ALA A 91 -0.51 9.03 7.92
N VAL A 92 0.74 8.74 8.30
CA VAL A 92 1.76 9.72 8.65
C VAL A 92 2.66 10.00 7.44
N ALA A 93 3.05 11.25 7.25
CA ALA A 93 3.87 11.67 6.11
C ALA A 93 5.30 11.14 6.21
N ALA A 94 5.97 10.99 5.06
CA ALA A 94 7.38 10.63 4.98
C ALA A 94 8.25 11.59 5.82
N GLY A 95 9.27 11.04 6.48
CA GLY A 95 10.18 11.79 7.35
C GLY A 95 9.66 12.04 8.77
N GLN A 96 8.44 11.63 9.08
CA GLN A 96 7.90 11.66 10.44
C GLN A 96 7.84 10.26 11.03
N THR A 97 7.97 10.13 12.35
CA THR A 97 7.86 8.86 13.07
C THR A 97 6.81 8.94 14.17
N ARG A 98 6.35 7.77 14.64
CA ARG A 98 5.55 7.63 15.87
C ARG A 98 6.24 6.64 16.79
N THR A 99 6.29 6.99 18.06
CA THR A 99 6.97 6.19 19.07
C THR A 99 6.00 5.85 20.19
N PHE A 100 6.04 4.61 20.64
CA PHE A 100 5.29 4.11 21.78
C PHE A 100 6.23 3.38 22.72
N THR A 101 6.24 3.74 24.00
CA THR A 101 6.95 2.98 25.02
C THR A 101 5.92 2.16 25.78
N ASN A 102 6.01 0.84 25.70
CA ASN A 102 5.08 -0.04 26.37
C ASN A 102 5.29 0.08 27.89
N PRO A 103 4.30 0.57 28.65
CA PRO A 103 4.46 0.83 30.08
C PRO A 103 4.52 -0.46 30.92
N VAL A 104 4.14 -1.61 30.36
CA VAL A 104 4.19 -2.92 31.04
C VAL A 104 5.58 -3.55 30.90
N THR A 105 6.17 -3.49 29.71
CA THR A 105 7.45 -4.17 29.40
C THR A 105 8.66 -3.23 29.36
N GLY A 106 8.44 -1.92 29.24
CA GLY A 106 9.49 -0.91 29.05
C GLY A 106 10.07 -0.86 27.62
N VAL A 107 9.62 -1.72 26.70
CA VAL A 107 10.10 -1.76 25.31
C VAL A 107 9.59 -0.54 24.54
N GLN A 108 10.48 0.10 23.79
CA GLN A 108 10.14 1.20 22.89
C GLN A 108 9.98 0.70 21.46
N TYR A 109 8.85 1.06 20.84
CA TYR A 109 8.50 0.81 19.45
C TYR A 109 8.55 2.13 18.69
N THR A 110 9.08 2.11 17.46
CA THR A 110 9.11 3.27 16.57
C THR A 110 8.69 2.88 15.16
N TRP A 111 7.72 3.59 14.62
CA TRP A 111 7.16 3.37 13.29
C TRP A 111 7.41 4.59 12.41
N LEU A 112 7.76 4.35 11.14
CA LEU A 112 8.08 5.39 10.16
C LEU A 112 6.85 5.69 9.28
N GLY A 113 6.54 6.97 9.09
CA GLY A 113 5.52 7.43 8.15
C GLY A 113 6.01 7.41 6.70
N SER A 114 5.07 7.37 5.75
CA SER A 114 5.39 7.40 4.33
C SER A 114 4.39 8.19 3.50
N LEU A 115 3.12 7.80 3.50
CA LEU A 115 2.15 8.29 2.51
C LEU A 115 1.44 9.59 2.94
N GLY A 116 1.32 9.83 4.25
CA GLY A 116 0.68 11.05 4.76
C GLY A 116 -0.80 11.18 4.39
N LEU A 117 -1.54 10.08 4.37
CA LEU A 117 -2.93 10.06 3.92
C LEU A 117 -3.89 10.73 4.91
N ALA A 118 -3.50 10.87 6.19
CA ALA A 118 -4.37 11.36 7.25
C ALA A 118 -3.71 12.43 8.12
N THR A 119 -3.59 13.63 7.56
CA THR A 119 -2.90 14.78 8.18
C THR A 119 -3.48 15.19 9.53
N ASN A 120 -4.79 15.27 9.68
CA ASN A 120 -5.42 15.66 10.94
C ASN A 120 -5.16 14.60 12.00
N TRP A 121 -5.40 13.34 11.62
CA TRP A 121 -5.17 12.20 12.51
C TRP A 121 -3.71 12.12 12.95
N ALA A 122 -2.77 12.29 12.02
CA ALA A 122 -1.33 12.36 12.28
C ALA A 122 -0.96 13.51 13.23
N ASN A 123 -1.64 14.66 13.14
CA ASN A 123 -1.40 15.84 13.96
C ASN A 123 -2.11 15.81 15.33
N GLY A 124 -2.73 14.67 15.70
CA GLY A 124 -3.27 14.46 17.03
C GLY A 124 -4.75 14.79 17.21
N THR A 125 -5.48 15.11 16.13
CA THR A 125 -6.93 15.27 16.18
C THR A 125 -7.65 13.97 15.80
N ALA A 126 -8.97 13.92 16.02
CA ALA A 126 -9.77 12.78 15.61
C ALA A 126 -9.73 12.61 14.08
N ALA A 127 -9.60 11.36 13.60
CA ALA A 127 -9.62 11.05 12.19
C ALA A 127 -10.98 11.40 11.59
N THR A 128 -10.98 12.24 10.56
CA THR A 128 -12.18 12.53 9.77
C THR A 128 -12.64 11.29 9.01
N GLN A 129 -13.89 11.27 8.56
CA GLN A 129 -14.40 10.14 7.78
C GLN A 129 -13.59 9.90 6.50
N ALA A 130 -13.14 10.95 5.82
CA ALA A 130 -12.29 10.80 4.63
C ALA A 130 -10.94 10.15 4.97
N GLU A 131 -10.32 10.55 6.07
CA GLU A 131 -9.07 9.95 6.57
C GLU A 131 -9.25 8.48 6.95
N GLN A 132 -10.34 8.16 7.64
CA GLN A 132 -10.70 6.79 7.97
C GLN A 132 -10.83 5.93 6.70
N GLN A 133 -11.49 6.45 5.65
CA GLN A 133 -11.68 5.74 4.39
C GLN A 133 -10.36 5.49 3.65
N VAL A 134 -9.56 6.53 3.43
CA VAL A 134 -8.32 6.41 2.66
C VAL A 134 -7.27 5.56 3.39
N VAL A 135 -7.19 5.65 4.72
CA VAL A 135 -6.31 4.78 5.50
C VAL A 135 -6.83 3.35 5.47
N SER A 136 -8.15 3.12 5.60
CA SER A 136 -8.73 1.77 5.47
C SER A 136 -8.41 1.14 4.11
N ALA A 137 -8.52 1.93 3.03
CA ALA A 137 -8.17 1.52 1.68
C ALA A 137 -6.67 1.18 1.55
N CYS A 138 -5.79 1.99 2.13
CA CYS A 138 -4.35 1.74 2.16
C CYS A 138 -4.01 0.46 2.93
N LEU A 139 -4.60 0.26 4.11
CA LEU A 139 -4.41 -0.97 4.90
C LEU A 139 -4.89 -2.21 4.14
N ALA A 140 -6.04 -2.13 3.47
CA ALA A 140 -6.54 -3.20 2.62
C ALA A 140 -5.61 -3.48 1.43
N ALA A 141 -5.02 -2.44 0.82
CA ALA A 141 -4.03 -2.59 -0.24
C ALA A 141 -2.74 -3.26 0.27
N HIS A 142 -2.33 -3.07 1.51
CA HIS A 142 -1.14 -3.73 2.05
C HIS A 142 -1.42 -5.11 2.66
N ALA A 143 -2.68 -5.45 2.93
CA ALA A 143 -3.07 -6.75 3.44
C ALA A 143 -2.86 -7.85 2.40
N ASN A 144 -2.30 -8.98 2.83
CA ASN A 144 -2.22 -10.17 2.00
C ASN A 144 -2.26 -11.44 2.86
N LYS A 145 -2.82 -12.50 2.27
CA LYS A 145 -3.09 -13.78 2.95
C LYS A 145 -1.83 -14.47 3.46
N TYR A 146 -0.69 -14.23 2.81
CA TYR A 146 0.55 -14.98 3.05
C TYR A 146 1.49 -14.27 4.05
N GLY A 147 1.13 -13.07 4.52
CA GLY A 147 2.02 -12.25 5.34
C GLY A 147 3.29 -11.79 4.61
N LEU A 148 3.31 -11.90 3.27
CA LEU A 148 4.47 -11.61 2.43
C LEU A 148 4.45 -10.15 1.99
N HIS A 149 5.59 -9.47 2.06
CA HIS A 149 5.68 -8.11 1.57
C HIS A 149 5.81 -8.10 0.03
N VAL A 150 4.74 -7.72 -0.66
CA VAL A 150 4.78 -7.47 -2.10
C VAL A 150 4.94 -5.96 -2.31
N PRO A 151 5.99 -5.48 -2.97
CA PRO A 151 6.13 -4.06 -3.26
C PRO A 151 4.99 -3.62 -4.20
N ILE A 152 4.29 -2.56 -3.82
CA ILE A 152 3.19 -1.99 -4.60
C ILE A 152 3.40 -0.50 -4.82
N SER A 153 2.95 0.00 -5.97
CA SER A 153 2.68 1.43 -6.16
C SER A 153 1.31 1.73 -5.58
N VAL A 154 1.23 2.82 -4.81
CA VAL A 154 0.01 3.27 -4.14
C VAL A 154 -0.40 4.60 -4.73
N LEU A 155 -1.50 4.59 -5.47
CA LEU A 155 -2.03 5.75 -6.18
C LEU A 155 -3.39 6.15 -5.63
N GLY A 156 -3.71 7.42 -5.73
CA GLY A 156 -4.95 7.96 -5.20
C GLY A 156 -4.78 9.41 -4.77
N ARG A 157 -5.61 9.83 -3.82
CA ARG A 157 -5.54 11.17 -3.22
C ARG A 157 -5.42 11.05 -1.71
N VAL A 158 -4.73 11.99 -1.10
CA VAL A 158 -4.73 12.11 0.38
C VAL A 158 -6.12 12.55 0.85
N ALA A 159 -6.48 12.30 2.10
CA ALA A 159 -7.69 12.91 2.64
C ALA A 159 -7.42 14.39 2.94
N ALA A 160 -8.16 15.29 2.30
CA ALA A 160 -8.07 16.72 2.61
C ALA A 160 -9.25 17.16 3.48
N SER A 161 -8.92 17.89 4.55
CA SER A 161 -9.88 18.66 5.33
C SER A 161 -10.44 19.80 4.47
N GLY A 162 -11.62 19.61 3.88
CA GLY A 162 -12.41 20.69 3.27
C GLY A 162 -12.06 21.08 1.83
N SER A 163 -11.17 20.36 1.13
CA SER A 163 -10.98 20.54 -0.31
C SER A 163 -11.92 19.62 -1.10
N SER A 164 -12.60 20.18 -2.11
CA SER A 164 -13.38 19.40 -3.08
C SER A 164 -12.50 18.50 -3.96
N THR A 165 -11.21 18.83 -4.09
CA THR A 165 -10.22 18.03 -4.83
C THR A 165 -8.95 17.89 -3.98
N PRO A 166 -8.86 16.84 -3.15
CA PRO A 166 -7.66 16.58 -2.36
C PRO A 166 -6.44 16.33 -3.26
N PRO A 167 -5.22 16.71 -2.85
CA PRO A 167 -4.03 16.49 -3.68
C PRO A 167 -3.78 15.01 -3.90
N ALA A 168 -3.23 14.69 -5.08
CA ALA A 168 -2.84 13.34 -5.43
C ALA A 168 -1.68 12.87 -4.54
N ILE A 169 -1.63 11.57 -4.25
CA ILE A 169 -0.40 10.94 -3.76
C ILE A 169 0.66 11.13 -4.87
N PRO A 170 1.85 11.69 -4.58
CA PRO A 170 2.87 11.89 -5.60
C PRO A 170 3.31 10.55 -6.21
N TYR A 171 3.42 10.51 -7.54
CA TYR A 171 3.95 9.37 -8.30
C TYR A 171 4.76 9.87 -9.50
N THR A 172 5.60 9.00 -10.07
CA THR A 172 6.41 9.30 -11.24
C THR A 172 6.10 8.35 -12.40
N GLN A 173 6.50 8.72 -13.63
CA GLN A 173 6.37 7.79 -14.76
C GLN A 173 7.24 6.54 -14.56
N ALA A 174 8.45 6.68 -14.01
CA ALA A 174 9.32 5.55 -13.71
C ALA A 174 8.69 4.57 -12.71
N GLU A 175 7.92 5.07 -11.74
CA GLU A 175 7.14 4.22 -10.84
C GLU A 175 6.04 3.46 -11.61
N LEU A 176 5.29 4.13 -12.49
CA LEU A 176 4.25 3.49 -13.29
C LEU A 176 4.81 2.44 -14.25
N ASP A 177 6.00 2.67 -14.79
CA ASP A 177 6.70 1.74 -15.68
C ASP A 177 7.21 0.52 -14.90
N LEU A 178 7.73 0.73 -13.68
CA LEU A 178 8.19 -0.36 -12.80
C LEU A 178 7.02 -1.20 -12.26
N TYR A 179 5.94 -0.54 -11.85
CA TYR A 179 4.69 -1.16 -11.39
C TYR A 179 3.66 -1.15 -12.52
N SER A 180 4.01 -1.84 -13.62
CA SER A 180 3.26 -1.84 -14.88
C SER A 180 1.90 -2.53 -14.79
N GLU A 181 1.71 -3.44 -13.84
CA GLU A 181 0.50 -4.25 -13.72
C GLU A 181 -0.53 -3.55 -12.82
N LYS A 182 -1.70 -3.25 -13.38
CA LYS A 182 -2.85 -2.75 -12.61
C LYS A 182 -3.33 -3.84 -11.67
N GLU A 183 -3.43 -3.58 -10.39
CA GLU A 183 -3.88 -4.60 -9.46
C GLU A 183 -5.38 -4.44 -9.18
N ALA A 184 -5.71 -3.49 -8.31
CA ALA A 184 -7.04 -3.30 -7.77
C ALA A 184 -7.26 -1.89 -7.26
N CYS A 185 -8.54 -1.58 -7.07
CA CYS A 185 -9.00 -0.49 -6.24
C CYS A 185 -9.46 -1.07 -4.89
N TYR A 186 -8.98 -0.45 -3.83
CA TYR A 186 -9.31 -0.74 -2.44
C TYR A 186 -10.08 0.43 -1.86
N PHE A 187 -11.18 0.17 -1.14
CA PHE A 187 -12.00 1.22 -0.55
C PHE A 187 -12.85 0.66 0.61
N GLY A 188 -13.46 1.54 1.40
CA GLY A 188 -14.30 1.15 2.53
C GLY A 188 -14.02 1.98 3.77
N ASN A 189 -14.47 1.49 4.91
CA ASN A 189 -14.17 2.10 6.21
C ASN A 189 -14.14 1.04 7.31
N LEU A 190 -12.96 0.80 7.86
CA LEU A 190 -12.75 -0.12 9.00
C LEU A 190 -13.28 0.46 10.31
N PHE A 191 -13.45 1.78 10.41
CA PHE A 191 -13.72 2.46 11.67
C PHE A 191 -15.21 2.57 12.01
N ASP A 192 -16.10 2.41 11.02
CA ASP A 192 -17.56 2.51 11.19
C ASP A 192 -18.29 1.16 11.05
N GLY A 193 -17.54 0.05 10.97
CA GLY A 193 -18.10 -1.30 10.81
C GLY A 193 -18.54 -1.65 9.40
N THR A 194 -18.40 -0.74 8.41
CA THR A 194 -18.67 -1.05 6.99
C THR A 194 -17.76 -2.17 6.48
N GLY A 195 -16.51 -2.20 6.94
CA GLY A 195 -15.48 -3.09 6.41
C GLY A 195 -14.78 -2.50 5.18
N VAL A 196 -14.02 -3.33 4.49
CA VAL A 196 -13.21 -2.94 3.32
C VAL A 196 -13.48 -3.86 2.14
N PHE A 197 -13.33 -3.27 0.96
CA PHE A 197 -13.65 -3.86 -0.32
C PHE A 197 -12.46 -3.78 -1.25
N ALA A 198 -12.35 -4.76 -2.13
CA ALA A 198 -11.42 -4.76 -3.24
C ALA A 198 -12.16 -5.11 -4.53
N ALA A 199 -11.71 -4.55 -5.64
CA ALA A 199 -12.15 -4.96 -6.97
C ALA A 199 -10.95 -4.93 -7.93
N ASN A 200 -10.93 -5.80 -8.94
CA ASN A 200 -9.84 -5.87 -9.89
C ASN A 200 -9.84 -4.64 -10.81
N ASP A 201 -8.65 -4.07 -11.05
CA ASP A 201 -8.43 -3.00 -12.02
C ASP A 201 -7.97 -3.52 -13.40
N GLN A 202 -7.99 -4.85 -13.56
CA GLN A 202 -7.73 -5.55 -14.81
C GLN A 202 -8.55 -6.84 -14.89
N PRO A 203 -8.68 -7.48 -16.07
CA PRO A 203 -9.33 -8.79 -16.18
C PRO A 203 -8.76 -9.80 -15.19
N TYR A 204 -9.59 -10.78 -14.79
CA TYR A 204 -9.13 -11.86 -13.91
C TYR A 204 -7.93 -12.60 -14.51
N LEU A 205 -7.02 -13.04 -13.63
CA LEU A 205 -5.88 -13.84 -14.05
C LEU A 205 -6.36 -15.14 -14.71
N SER A 206 -5.70 -15.53 -15.80
CA SER A 206 -5.92 -16.85 -16.41
C SER A 206 -5.54 -17.96 -15.43
N ALA A 207 -6.12 -19.15 -15.58
CA ALA A 207 -5.96 -20.25 -14.62
C ALA A 207 -4.51 -20.74 -14.44
N GLU A 208 -3.63 -20.46 -15.41
CA GLU A 208 -2.19 -20.74 -15.37
C GLU A 208 -1.39 -19.71 -14.56
N ARG A 209 -1.98 -18.54 -14.27
CA ARG A 209 -1.33 -17.45 -13.56
C ARG A 209 -1.76 -17.40 -12.10
N SER A 210 -0.84 -17.00 -11.23
CA SER A 210 -1.11 -16.81 -9.81
C SER A 210 -0.33 -15.64 -9.21
N THR A 211 -0.76 -15.18 -8.05
CA THR A 211 -0.10 -14.08 -7.33
C THR A 211 -0.43 -14.15 -5.83
N PRO A 212 0.47 -13.70 -4.94
CA PRO A 212 0.16 -13.50 -3.52
C PRO A 212 -0.95 -12.49 -3.26
N ARG A 213 -1.30 -11.66 -4.25
CA ARG A 213 -2.25 -10.54 -4.17
C ARG A 213 -3.71 -10.97 -4.35
N THR A 214 -4.14 -11.92 -3.52
CA THR A 214 -5.40 -12.66 -3.69
C THR A 214 -6.68 -11.80 -3.73
N CYS A 215 -6.74 -10.67 -3.01
CA CYS A 215 -7.89 -9.76 -3.05
C CYS A 215 -7.89 -8.80 -4.24
N GLY A 216 -6.71 -8.42 -4.74
CA GLY A 216 -6.60 -7.41 -5.78
C GLY A 216 -6.58 -8.01 -7.19
N LEU A 217 -6.02 -9.22 -7.32
CA LEU A 217 -5.91 -9.94 -8.58
C LEU A 217 -6.53 -11.33 -8.43
N ALA A 218 -7.84 -11.35 -8.16
CA ALA A 218 -8.58 -12.59 -8.12
C ALA A 218 -8.47 -13.33 -9.48
N SER A 219 -8.52 -14.67 -9.44
CA SER A 219 -8.64 -15.51 -10.64
C SER A 219 -10.10 -15.80 -11.00
N GLY A 220 -11.06 -15.20 -10.31
CA GLY A 220 -12.49 -15.40 -10.56
C GLY A 220 -13.41 -14.65 -9.59
N THR A 221 -14.72 -14.74 -9.83
CA THR A 221 -15.77 -13.98 -9.14
C THR A 221 -16.11 -14.49 -7.73
N THR A 222 -15.65 -15.68 -7.35
CA THR A 222 -15.96 -16.32 -6.06
C THR A 222 -14.79 -16.24 -5.07
N GLN A 223 -13.81 -15.37 -5.34
CA GLN A 223 -12.62 -15.24 -4.51
C GLN A 223 -12.98 -14.70 -3.12
N GLN A 224 -12.93 -15.57 -2.13
CA GLN A 224 -13.03 -15.18 -0.73
C GLN A 224 -11.67 -14.69 -0.25
N CYS A 225 -11.65 -13.49 0.34
CA CYS A 225 -10.43 -12.95 0.93
C CYS A 225 -10.70 -12.15 2.23
N PRO A 226 -11.42 -12.76 3.20
CA PRO A 226 -11.79 -12.07 4.43
C PRO A 226 -10.57 -11.51 5.17
N PRO A 227 -10.68 -10.34 5.83
CA PRO A 227 -11.92 -9.57 6.03
C PRO A 227 -12.25 -8.63 4.86
N ILE A 228 -11.48 -8.64 3.78
CA ILE A 228 -11.77 -7.85 2.58
C ILE A 228 -12.84 -8.57 1.75
N THR A 229 -13.83 -7.82 1.30
CA THR A 229 -14.88 -8.34 0.42
C THR A 229 -14.55 -7.99 -1.04
N HIS A 230 -14.44 -9.01 -1.90
CA HIS A 230 -14.24 -8.79 -3.33
C HIS A 230 -15.57 -8.42 -4.02
N LEU A 231 -15.57 -7.35 -4.81
CA LEU A 231 -16.77 -6.79 -5.43
C LEU A 231 -16.74 -6.80 -6.97
N GLY A 232 -15.84 -7.57 -7.59
CA GLY A 232 -15.75 -7.65 -9.05
C GLY A 232 -14.71 -6.69 -9.64
N MET A 233 -15.14 -5.73 -10.46
CA MET A 233 -14.26 -4.90 -11.29
C MET A 233 -14.35 -3.41 -10.94
N CYS A 234 -13.20 -2.72 -10.82
CA CYS A 234 -13.14 -1.29 -10.53
C CYS A 234 -13.93 -0.45 -11.55
N ALA A 235 -13.84 -0.81 -12.83
CA ALA A 235 -14.56 -0.11 -13.90
C ALA A 235 -16.09 -0.09 -13.72
N SER A 236 -16.65 -1.01 -12.92
CA SER A 236 -18.10 -1.05 -12.61
C SER A 236 -18.48 -0.29 -11.34
N LEU A 237 -17.53 -0.02 -10.45
CA LEU A 237 -17.77 0.54 -9.13
C LEU A 237 -17.22 1.96 -8.96
N CYS A 238 -16.24 2.34 -9.78
CA CYS A 238 -15.39 3.49 -9.54
C CYS A 238 -15.33 4.44 -10.73
N THR A 239 -15.19 5.73 -10.43
CA THR A 239 -14.98 6.79 -11.43
C THR A 239 -13.49 7.11 -11.53
N VAL A 240 -12.94 7.05 -12.74
CA VAL A 240 -11.54 7.38 -13.02
C VAL A 240 -11.25 8.83 -12.65
N ALA A 241 -10.15 9.08 -11.94
CA ALA A 241 -9.73 10.44 -11.63
C ALA A 241 -9.23 11.15 -12.90
N ARG A 242 -9.43 12.46 -12.97
CA ARG A 242 -8.99 13.27 -14.11
C ARG A 242 -8.16 14.46 -13.65
N ASP A 243 -7.24 14.91 -14.51
CA ASP A 243 -6.47 16.13 -14.30
C ASP A 243 -7.28 17.39 -14.68
N ALA A 244 -6.66 18.56 -14.59
CA ALA A 244 -7.30 19.83 -14.93
C ALA A 244 -7.68 19.98 -16.41
N ASN A 245 -7.12 19.13 -17.29
CA ASN A 245 -7.37 19.10 -18.73
C ASN A 245 -8.28 17.93 -19.13
N ASP A 246 -8.97 17.30 -18.17
CA ASP A 246 -9.84 16.14 -18.35
C ASP A 246 -9.12 14.85 -18.80
N ASN A 247 -7.79 14.79 -18.71
CA ASN A 247 -7.07 13.55 -19.03
C ASN A 247 -7.23 12.52 -17.90
N PRO A 248 -7.44 11.23 -18.22
CA PRO A 248 -7.54 10.18 -17.22
C PRO A 248 -6.21 9.99 -16.48
N LEU A 249 -6.29 9.91 -15.17
CA LEU A 249 -5.18 9.62 -14.27
C LEU A 249 -5.10 8.11 -13.98
N PRO A 250 -3.95 7.59 -13.52
CA PRO A 250 -3.75 6.15 -13.31
C PRO A 250 -4.45 5.59 -12.06
N TYR A 251 -5.46 6.29 -11.52
CA TYR A 251 -6.17 5.93 -10.31
C TYR A 251 -7.63 6.42 -10.33
N TYR A 252 -8.43 5.95 -9.38
CA TYR A 252 -9.83 6.31 -9.24
C TYR A 252 -10.06 7.47 -8.28
N ALA A 253 -11.06 8.32 -8.57
CA ALA A 253 -11.45 9.45 -7.72
C ALA A 253 -12.43 9.04 -6.61
N SER A 254 -13.35 8.12 -6.92
CA SER A 254 -14.39 7.66 -6.01
C SER A 254 -14.82 6.25 -6.42
N CYS A 255 -15.13 5.41 -5.43
CA CYS A 255 -15.80 4.12 -5.62
C CYS A 255 -17.11 4.10 -4.83
N THR A 256 -18.16 3.50 -5.39
CA THR A 256 -19.48 3.44 -4.75
C THR A 256 -19.87 2.00 -4.48
N HIS A 257 -20.33 1.73 -3.25
CA HIS A 257 -20.94 0.46 -2.88
C HIS A 257 -22.16 0.71 -2.00
N ASN A 258 -23.27 0.04 -2.30
CA ASN A 258 -24.57 0.22 -1.63
C ASN A 258 -25.01 1.69 -1.51
N GLY A 259 -24.76 2.49 -2.55
CA GLY A 259 -25.12 3.92 -2.59
C GLY A 259 -24.23 4.84 -1.75
N LYS A 260 -23.21 4.32 -1.04
CA LYS A 260 -22.24 5.11 -0.27
C LYS A 260 -20.97 5.31 -1.10
N PRO A 261 -20.49 6.57 -1.28
CA PRO A 261 -19.21 6.83 -1.91
C PRO A 261 -18.06 6.67 -0.91
N TYR A 262 -16.92 6.22 -1.42
CA TYR A 262 -15.67 6.05 -0.67
C TYR A 262 -14.51 6.63 -1.46
N GLN A 263 -13.51 7.18 -0.76
CA GLN A 263 -12.23 7.52 -1.34
C GLN A 263 -11.37 6.26 -1.51
N PRO A 264 -11.00 5.86 -2.74
CA PRO A 264 -10.25 4.64 -2.97
C PRO A 264 -8.75 4.87 -2.99
N ILE A 265 -8.02 3.77 -2.78
CA ILE A 265 -6.62 3.62 -3.14
C ILE A 265 -6.55 2.67 -4.33
N THR A 266 -5.76 3.03 -5.35
CA THR A 266 -5.47 2.17 -6.49
C THR A 266 -4.07 1.60 -6.31
N ALA A 267 -3.94 0.28 -6.34
CA ALA A 267 -2.67 -0.40 -6.24
C ALA A 267 -2.21 -0.91 -7.60
N ARG A 268 -0.89 -0.93 -7.80
CA ARG A 268 -0.24 -1.55 -8.95
C ARG A 268 0.94 -2.39 -8.47
N ILE A 269 1.24 -3.45 -9.20
CA ILE A 269 2.33 -4.38 -8.90
C ILE A 269 3.31 -4.48 -10.06
N ARG A 270 4.46 -5.10 -9.82
CA ARG A 270 5.42 -5.42 -10.87
C ARG A 270 4.94 -6.67 -11.61
N ALA A 271 5.28 -6.79 -12.89
CA ALA A 271 5.00 -8.00 -13.66
C ALA A 271 5.62 -9.26 -13.03
N ALA A 272 6.76 -9.12 -12.34
CA ALA A 272 7.43 -10.21 -11.62
C ALA A 272 6.61 -10.79 -10.44
N GLU A 273 5.56 -10.11 -9.99
CA GLU A 273 4.69 -10.58 -8.90
C GLU A 273 3.46 -11.36 -9.41
N ILE A 274 3.41 -11.61 -10.73
CA ILE A 274 2.44 -12.50 -11.39
C ILE A 274 3.20 -13.71 -11.93
N TYR A 275 3.03 -14.83 -11.26
CA TYR A 275 3.69 -16.10 -11.58
C TYR A 275 2.88 -16.89 -12.61
N ARG A 276 3.52 -17.86 -13.26
CA ARG A 276 2.91 -18.67 -14.31
C ARG A 276 3.40 -20.10 -14.22
N CYS A 277 2.46 -21.04 -14.18
CA CYS A 277 2.77 -22.44 -14.35
C CYS A 277 3.46 -22.71 -15.70
N GLY A 278 4.61 -23.37 -15.66
CA GLY A 278 5.55 -23.58 -16.74
C GLY A 278 6.68 -22.54 -16.81
N ASP A 279 6.88 -21.68 -15.80
CA ASP A 279 7.98 -20.72 -15.76
C ASP A 279 9.30 -21.29 -15.21
N GLY A 280 9.27 -22.56 -14.77
CA GLY A 280 10.43 -23.31 -14.29
C GLY A 280 10.65 -23.22 -12.79
N VAL A 281 9.79 -22.53 -12.03
CA VAL A 281 9.89 -22.42 -10.57
C VAL A 281 8.53 -22.68 -9.93
N CYS A 282 8.41 -23.74 -9.13
CA CYS A 282 7.18 -23.99 -8.37
C CYS A 282 6.97 -22.91 -7.32
N GLN A 283 6.06 -21.97 -7.58
CA GLN A 283 5.81 -20.87 -6.66
C GLN A 283 4.90 -21.29 -5.51
N PHE A 284 4.99 -20.59 -4.38
CA PHE A 284 4.17 -20.90 -3.19
C PHE A 284 2.66 -20.71 -3.41
N THR A 285 2.27 -20.00 -4.47
CA THR A 285 0.88 -19.84 -4.93
C THR A 285 0.43 -20.94 -5.88
N GLU A 286 1.35 -21.81 -6.30
CA GLU A 286 1.11 -22.94 -7.18
C GLU A 286 1.03 -24.25 -6.39
N ARG A 287 0.47 -25.29 -6.99
CA ARG A 287 0.29 -26.60 -6.38
C ARG A 287 0.74 -27.68 -7.34
N CYS A 288 1.31 -28.75 -6.78
CA CYS A 288 1.55 -29.98 -7.54
C CYS A 288 0.27 -30.46 -8.24
N GLY A 289 0.42 -31.23 -9.32
CA GLY A 289 -0.70 -31.79 -10.04
C GLY A 289 -0.31 -32.35 -11.40
N THR A 290 -1.30 -32.55 -12.25
CA THR A 290 -1.12 -33.11 -13.60
C THR A 290 -1.53 -32.14 -14.70
N GLY A 291 -1.92 -30.92 -14.35
CA GLY A 291 -2.40 -29.90 -15.27
C GLY A 291 -1.35 -28.85 -15.62
N THR A 292 -1.86 -27.74 -16.16
CA THR A 292 -1.13 -26.52 -16.52
C THR A 292 -1.67 -25.29 -15.79
N THR A 293 -2.50 -25.48 -14.77
CA THR A 293 -3.06 -24.38 -13.97
C THR A 293 -2.18 -24.17 -12.74
N ALA A 294 -2.20 -22.97 -12.16
CA ALA A 294 -1.50 -22.73 -10.91
C ALA A 294 -1.99 -23.67 -9.79
N ALA A 295 -3.27 -24.05 -9.78
CA ALA A 295 -3.84 -24.98 -8.82
C ALA A 295 -3.50 -26.47 -9.07
N SER A 296 -2.87 -26.79 -10.21
CA SER A 296 -2.46 -28.14 -10.61
C SER A 296 -1.34 -28.03 -11.65
N CYS A 297 -0.15 -27.63 -11.20
CA CYS A 297 0.98 -27.30 -12.05
C CYS A 297 1.99 -28.47 -12.12
N SER A 298 1.88 -29.29 -13.16
CA SER A 298 2.79 -30.41 -13.35
C SER A 298 4.21 -29.97 -13.77
N ALA A 299 4.30 -28.92 -14.58
CA ALA A 299 5.54 -28.46 -15.19
C ALA A 299 6.55 -27.97 -14.13
N ASP A 300 6.08 -27.20 -13.14
CA ASP A 300 6.96 -26.60 -12.14
C ASP A 300 6.91 -27.36 -10.81
N CYS A 301 5.72 -27.78 -10.37
CA CYS A 301 5.52 -28.40 -9.04
C CYS A 301 5.47 -29.93 -9.06
N GLY A 302 5.53 -30.56 -10.24
CA GLY A 302 5.45 -32.02 -10.39
C GLY A 302 4.09 -32.62 -10.00
N ALA A 303 4.01 -33.94 -9.98
CA ALA A 303 2.82 -34.68 -9.54
C ALA A 303 2.69 -34.65 -8.00
N CYS A 304 1.46 -34.63 -7.50
CA CYS A 304 1.24 -34.69 -6.05
C CYS A 304 1.57 -36.08 -5.48
N PRO A 305 2.16 -36.15 -4.26
CA PRO A 305 2.39 -37.39 -3.53
C PRO A 305 1.11 -38.19 -3.23
#